data_AF-A0A1G5DML7-F1
#
_entry.id   AF-A0A1G5DML7-F1
#
_cell.length_a   1.000
_cell.length_b   1.000
_cell.length_c   1.000
_cell.angle_alpha   90.00
_cell.angle_beta   90.00
_cell.angle_gamma   90.00
#
_symmetry.space_group_name_H-M   'P 1'
#
loop_
_entity.id
_entity.type
_entity.pdbx_description
1 polymer ?
#
loop_
_entity_poly.entity_id
_entity_poly.type
_entity_poly.pdbx_seq_one_letter_code
_entity_poly.pdbx_strand_id
1 'polypeptide(L)'
;MGKKKSKDYIEVAKMCRQEGFSEEKVLKLCTPLCEDFRDKNYGASKDAHMPQSEEEITEDKLADRDIFFYVLTKPFDESVMERAKLIDNIIKKPWFKGKIDMILDEVANFRVKGPKYKRILKESYFDGNKRIDSDIYTDMGIASSTFYEMRPIAIRLLGILMWKYVKRRQYEDMARGIIPFKEIPQNDEDISKLPPLE
;
A
#
# COMPACT_ATOMS: atom_id res chain seq x y z
N MET A 1 7.85 23.90 20.42
CA MET A 1 7.22 22.73 21.08
C MET A 1 6.73 21.77 19.99
N GLY A 2 7.31 20.57 19.91
CA GLY A 2 6.92 19.56 18.93
C GLY A 2 5.49 19.08 19.18
N LYS A 3 4.67 18.97 18.13
CA LYS A 3 3.30 18.45 18.22
C LYS A 3 3.38 16.98 18.64
N LYS A 4 2.71 16.61 19.73
CA LYS A 4 2.70 15.23 20.23
C LYS A 4 2.16 14.29 19.15
N LYS A 5 2.89 13.21 18.86
CA LYS A 5 2.49 12.20 17.87
C LYS A 5 1.20 11.51 18.32
N SER A 6 0.31 11.21 17.36
CA SER A 6 -0.93 10.52 17.67
C SER A 6 -0.67 9.06 18.04
N LYS A 7 -1.54 8.47 18.87
CA LYS A 7 -1.45 7.04 19.21
C LYS A 7 -1.50 6.14 17.97
N ASP A 8 -2.25 6.56 16.94
CA ASP A 8 -2.39 5.81 15.70
C ASP A 8 -1.08 5.86 14.88
N TYR A 9 -0.45 7.04 14.79
CA TYR A 9 0.87 7.17 14.16
C TYR A 9 1.90 6.26 14.84
N ILE A 10 1.97 6.29 16.17
CA ILE A 10 2.94 5.50 16.95
C ILE A 10 2.76 4.00 16.64
N GLU A 11 1.52 3.53 16.59
CA GLU A 11 1.24 2.11 16.34
C GLU A 11 1.58 1.70 14.89
N VAL A 12 1.21 2.51 13.91
CA VAL A 12 1.59 2.25 12.50
C VAL A 12 3.11 2.28 12.33
N ALA A 13 3.79 3.23 12.96
CA ALA A 13 5.24 3.31 12.90
C ALA A 13 5.92 2.08 13.54
N LYS A 14 5.38 1.54 14.65
CA LYS A 14 5.84 0.26 15.20
C LYS A 14 5.67 -0.88 14.19
N MET A 15 4.53 -0.96 13.50
CA MET A 15 4.30 -1.98 12.47
C MET A 15 5.31 -1.87 11.33
N CYS A 16 5.65 -0.66 10.88
CA CYS A 16 6.68 -0.44 9.87
C CYS A 16 8.05 -0.95 10.35
N ARG A 17 8.47 -0.53 11.56
CA ARG A 17 9.79 -0.88 12.11
C ARG A 17 9.94 -2.37 12.41
N GLN A 18 8.86 -3.05 12.83
CA GLN A 18 8.83 -4.51 13.02
C GLN A 18 9.09 -5.29 11.73
N GLU A 19 8.73 -4.73 10.57
CA GLU A 19 9.01 -5.33 9.26
C GLU A 19 10.31 -4.81 8.63
N GLY A 20 11.10 -4.02 9.38
CA GLY A 20 12.38 -3.50 8.90
C GLY A 20 12.30 -2.17 8.14
N PHE A 21 11.16 -1.46 8.15
CA PHE A 21 11.02 -0.18 7.43
C PHE A 21 10.95 1.02 8.37
N SER A 22 11.57 2.13 7.97
CA SER A 22 11.21 3.42 8.55
C SER A 22 9.81 3.82 8.11
N GLU A 23 9.05 4.43 9.03
CA GLU A 23 7.70 4.91 8.74
C GLU A 23 7.70 5.98 7.63
N GLU A 24 8.79 6.74 7.48
CA GLU A 24 8.94 7.73 6.41
C GLU A 24 9.22 7.09 5.06
N LYS A 25 10.02 6.01 5.00
CA LYS A 25 10.25 5.28 3.75
C LYS A 25 8.95 4.69 3.21
N VAL A 26 8.14 4.06 4.08
CA VAL A 26 6.83 3.51 3.67
C VAL A 26 5.94 4.62 3.11
N LEU A 27 5.86 5.77 3.79
CA LEU A 27 5.08 6.90 3.26
C LEU A 27 5.63 7.38 1.90
N LYS A 28 6.94 7.57 1.80
CA LYS A 28 7.61 8.10 0.60
C LYS A 28 7.39 7.19 -0.61
N LEU A 29 7.43 5.87 -0.42
CA LEU A 29 7.24 4.90 -1.51
C LEU A 29 5.76 4.67 -1.84
N CYS A 30 4.90 4.58 -0.84
CA CYS A 30 3.49 4.24 -1.06
C CYS A 30 2.63 5.43 -1.49
N THR A 31 3.02 6.68 -1.19
CA THR A 31 2.25 7.85 -1.63
C THR A 31 2.19 7.93 -3.17
N PRO A 32 3.33 7.90 -3.90
CA PRO A 32 3.28 7.91 -5.36
C PRO A 32 2.60 6.69 -5.96
N LEU A 33 2.74 5.50 -5.35
CA LEU A 33 2.01 4.31 -5.81
C LEU A 33 0.48 4.52 -5.76
N CYS A 34 -0.04 5.16 -4.70
CA CYS A 34 -1.46 5.46 -4.59
C CYS A 34 -1.90 6.54 -5.60
N GLU A 35 -1.08 7.57 -5.79
CA GLU A 35 -1.36 8.68 -6.71
C GLU A 35 -1.31 8.22 -8.17
N ASP A 36 -0.27 7.48 -8.56
CA ASP A 36 -0.12 6.89 -9.89
C ASP A 36 -1.27 5.92 -10.19
N PHE A 37 -1.65 5.09 -9.20
CA PHE A 37 -2.80 4.20 -9.35
C PHE A 37 -4.08 4.99 -9.60
N ARG A 38 -4.37 6.02 -8.80
CA ARG A 38 -5.56 6.87 -8.96
C ARG A 38 -5.60 7.49 -10.35
N ASP A 39 -4.51 8.10 -10.76
CA ASP A 39 -4.44 8.87 -12.00
C ASP A 39 -4.60 7.96 -13.23
N LYS A 40 -3.99 6.77 -13.21
CA LYS A 40 -4.16 5.78 -14.28
C LYS A 40 -5.53 5.09 -14.24
N ASN A 41 -6.08 4.82 -13.06
CA ASN A 41 -7.36 4.10 -12.91
C ASN A 41 -8.53 4.98 -13.34
N TYR A 42 -8.43 6.30 -13.11
CA TYR A 42 -9.40 7.27 -13.62
C TYR A 42 -9.37 7.36 -15.16
N GLY A 43 -8.20 7.21 -15.78
CA GLY A 43 -8.03 7.27 -17.23
C GLY A 43 -8.20 5.94 -17.97
N ALA A 44 -8.31 4.81 -17.25
CA ALA A 44 -8.43 3.50 -17.87
C ALA A 44 -9.82 3.33 -18.49
N SER A 45 -9.85 3.10 -19.81
CA SER A 45 -11.01 2.54 -20.49
C SER A 45 -11.46 1.29 -19.74
N LYS A 46 -12.77 1.09 -19.57
CA LYS A 46 -13.35 -0.19 -19.10
C LYS A 46 -13.23 -1.26 -20.20
N ASP A 47 -12.05 -1.37 -20.81
CA ASP A 47 -11.76 -2.41 -21.77
C ASP A 47 -12.06 -3.73 -21.09
N ALA A 48 -12.89 -4.54 -21.75
CA ALA A 48 -13.26 -5.84 -21.26
C ALA A 48 -11.97 -6.61 -20.97
N HIS A 49 -11.74 -6.92 -19.69
CA HIS A 49 -10.60 -7.73 -19.32
C HIS A 49 -10.64 -9.02 -20.14
N MET A 50 -9.56 -9.30 -20.87
CA MET A 50 -9.42 -10.58 -21.55
C MET A 50 -9.51 -11.69 -20.48
N PRO A 51 -10.33 -12.73 -20.69
CA PRO A 51 -10.38 -13.84 -19.77
C PRO A 51 -8.98 -14.47 -19.69
N GLN A 52 -8.42 -14.50 -18.48
CA GLN A 52 -7.14 -15.14 -18.18
C GLN A 52 -7.39 -16.50 -17.53
N SER A 53 -6.58 -17.48 -17.88
CA SER A 53 -6.53 -18.78 -17.19
C SER A 53 -6.03 -18.62 -15.74
N GLU A 54 -6.28 -19.62 -14.91
CA GLU A 54 -5.80 -19.62 -13.52
C GLU A 54 -4.26 -19.66 -13.43
N GLU A 55 -3.62 -20.30 -14.41
CA GLU A 55 -2.16 -20.37 -14.54
C GLU A 55 -1.57 -18.98 -14.84
N GLU A 56 -2.10 -18.28 -15.85
CA GLU A 56 -1.68 -16.91 -16.19
C GLU A 56 -1.90 -15.94 -15.02
N ILE A 57 -3.03 -16.05 -14.31
CA ILE A 57 -3.30 -15.26 -13.11
C ILE A 57 -2.26 -15.54 -12.01
N THR A 58 -1.83 -16.79 -11.88
CA THR A 58 -0.84 -17.19 -10.88
C THR A 58 0.54 -16.64 -11.21
N GLU A 59 0.96 -16.75 -12.47
CA GLU A 59 2.23 -16.19 -12.96
C GLU A 59 2.27 -14.67 -12.83
N ASP A 60 1.20 -13.97 -13.23
CA ASP A 60 1.07 -12.52 -13.06
C ASP A 60 1.23 -12.10 -11.60
N LYS A 61 0.52 -12.78 -10.68
CA LYS A 61 0.59 -12.52 -9.24
C LYS A 61 1.98 -12.78 -8.66
N LEU A 62 2.77 -13.67 -9.26
CA LEU A 62 4.15 -13.91 -8.83
C LEU A 62 5.08 -12.82 -9.37
N ALA A 63 4.95 -12.46 -10.64
CA ALA A 63 5.75 -11.41 -11.27
C ALA A 63 5.53 -10.04 -10.60
N ASP A 64 4.27 -9.64 -10.40
CA ASP A 64 3.95 -8.35 -9.76
C ASP A 64 4.38 -8.30 -8.30
N ARG A 65 4.42 -9.45 -7.62
CA ARG A 65 4.90 -9.57 -6.25
C ARG A 65 6.40 -9.36 -6.13
N ASP A 66 7.16 -9.91 -7.07
CA ASP A 66 8.62 -9.69 -7.12
C ASP A 66 8.95 -8.22 -7.41
N ILE A 67 8.19 -7.57 -8.31
CA ILE A 67 8.31 -6.13 -8.55
C ILE A 67 7.94 -5.35 -7.28
N PHE A 68 6.87 -5.72 -6.58
CA PHE A 68 6.47 -5.07 -5.33
C PHE A 68 7.55 -5.19 -4.24
N PHE A 69 8.16 -6.37 -4.07
CA PHE A 69 9.28 -6.53 -3.14
C PHE A 69 10.43 -5.59 -3.51
N TYR A 70 10.84 -5.57 -4.78
CA TYR A 70 11.89 -4.68 -5.26
C TYR A 70 11.59 -3.20 -4.96
N VAL A 71 10.38 -2.75 -5.29
CA VAL A 71 9.93 -1.38 -5.09
C VAL A 71 10.01 -0.97 -3.62
N LEU A 72 9.59 -1.84 -2.69
CA LEU A 72 9.60 -1.47 -1.27
C LEU A 72 10.97 -1.57 -0.61
N THR A 73 11.84 -2.48 -1.05
CA THR A 73 13.17 -2.62 -0.42
C THR A 73 14.20 -1.66 -0.97
N LYS A 74 14.10 -1.25 -2.25
CA LYS A 74 15.10 -0.37 -2.86
C LYS A 74 14.93 1.10 -2.47
N PRO A 75 16.00 1.91 -2.61
CA PRO A 75 15.89 3.36 -2.49
C PRO A 75 14.83 3.93 -3.44
N PHE A 76 14.23 5.06 -3.04
CA PHE A 76 13.15 5.68 -3.80
C PHE A 76 13.55 6.04 -5.23
N ASP A 77 14.76 6.57 -5.42
CA ASP A 77 15.24 7.04 -6.72
C ASP A 77 15.63 5.86 -7.64
N GLU A 78 15.99 4.72 -7.06
CA GLU A 78 16.37 3.50 -7.80
C GLU A 78 15.18 2.64 -8.25
N SER A 79 13.99 2.90 -7.71
CA SER A 79 12.78 2.09 -7.98
C SER A 79 11.72 2.82 -8.81
N VAL A 80 12.05 3.96 -9.42
CA VAL A 80 11.10 4.80 -10.18
C VAL A 80 10.48 4.02 -11.34
N MET A 81 11.30 3.32 -12.14
CA MET A 81 10.82 2.58 -13.30
C MET A 81 9.96 1.38 -12.89
N GLU A 82 10.37 0.65 -11.86
CA GLU A 82 9.68 -0.53 -11.34
C GLU A 82 8.34 -0.16 -10.69
N ARG A 83 8.24 1.02 -10.04
CA ARG A 83 6.96 1.55 -9.56
C ARG A 83 6.00 1.80 -10.71
N ALA A 84 6.43 2.51 -11.75
CA ALA A 84 5.60 2.80 -12.90
C ALA A 84 5.11 1.49 -13.56
N LYS A 85 6.03 0.54 -13.76
CA LYS A 85 5.74 -0.81 -14.29
C LYS A 85 4.74 -1.56 -13.42
N LEU A 86 4.91 -1.56 -12.10
CA LEU A 86 4.00 -2.22 -11.18
C LEU A 86 2.57 -1.69 -11.34
N ILE A 87 2.40 -0.36 -11.38
CA ILE A 87 1.07 0.24 -11.54
C ILE A 87 0.49 -0.11 -12.92
N ASP A 88 1.28 -0.03 -14.00
CA ASP A 88 0.83 -0.37 -15.36
C ASP A 88 0.39 -1.83 -15.49
N ASN A 89 1.06 -2.72 -14.75
CA ASN A 89 0.70 -4.12 -14.70
C ASN A 89 -0.62 -4.32 -13.95
N ILE A 90 -0.67 -3.95 -12.65
CA ILE A 90 -1.76 -4.34 -11.75
C ILE A 90 -3.10 -3.69 -12.11
N ILE A 91 -3.09 -2.48 -12.69
CA ILE A 91 -4.31 -1.74 -12.99
C ILE A 91 -5.19 -2.43 -14.03
N LYS A 92 -4.59 -3.23 -14.91
CA LYS A 92 -5.28 -3.98 -15.96
C LYS A 92 -5.74 -5.35 -15.50
N LYS A 93 -5.33 -5.80 -14.30
CA LYS A 93 -5.56 -7.16 -13.82
C LYS A 93 -6.88 -7.27 -13.03
N PRO A 94 -7.81 -8.15 -13.44
CA PRO A 94 -9.10 -8.32 -12.75
C PRO A 94 -8.97 -8.68 -11.26
N TRP A 95 -7.92 -9.42 -10.93
CA TRP A 95 -7.71 -9.92 -9.57
C TRP A 95 -7.26 -8.82 -8.59
N PHE A 96 -6.69 -7.71 -9.07
CA PHE A 96 -6.09 -6.70 -8.21
C PHE A 96 -7.13 -6.00 -7.34
N LYS A 97 -8.29 -5.66 -7.93
CA LYS A 97 -9.39 -4.99 -7.21
C LYS A 97 -9.83 -5.76 -5.96
N GLY A 98 -10.04 -7.08 -6.10
CA GLY A 98 -10.42 -7.92 -4.96
C GLY A 98 -9.34 -8.00 -3.88
N LYS A 99 -8.05 -7.88 -4.26
CA LYS A 99 -6.94 -7.86 -3.29
C LYS A 99 -6.82 -6.53 -2.57
N ILE A 100 -6.95 -5.41 -3.27
CA ILE A 100 -6.91 -4.10 -2.61
C ILE A 100 -8.13 -3.91 -1.69
N ASP A 101 -9.32 -4.38 -2.09
CA ASP A 101 -10.52 -4.33 -1.23
C ASP A 101 -10.32 -5.12 0.07
N MET A 102 -9.70 -6.31 0.00
CA MET A 102 -9.34 -7.11 1.18
C MET A 102 -8.37 -6.38 2.11
N ILE A 103 -7.33 -5.73 1.56
CA ILE A 103 -6.39 -4.95 2.39
C ILE A 103 -7.08 -3.71 2.98
N LEU A 104 -7.98 -3.06 2.25
CA LEU A 104 -8.79 -1.95 2.75
C LEU A 104 -9.70 -2.41 3.92
N ASP A 105 -10.21 -3.64 3.89
CA ASP A 105 -10.93 -4.23 5.02
C ASP A 105 -10.02 -4.44 6.24
N GLU A 106 -8.78 -4.89 6.04
CA GLU A 106 -7.78 -4.95 7.12
C GLU A 106 -7.46 -3.56 7.71
N VAL A 107 -7.37 -2.53 6.86
CA VAL A 107 -7.25 -1.13 7.32
C VAL A 107 -8.45 -0.71 8.15
N ALA A 108 -9.68 -1.10 7.77
CA ALA A 108 -10.87 -0.77 8.55
C ALA A 108 -10.87 -1.40 9.96
N ASN A 109 -10.24 -2.56 10.11
CA ASN A 109 -10.10 -3.23 11.40
C ASN A 109 -9.01 -2.63 12.31
N PHE A 110 -8.25 -1.64 11.81
CA PHE A 110 -7.22 -0.98 12.60
C PHE A 110 -7.80 0.00 13.63
N ARG A 111 -7.89 -0.44 14.88
CA ARG A 111 -8.30 0.40 16.03
C ARG A 111 -9.61 1.13 15.77
N VAL A 112 -9.87 2.20 16.53
CA VAL A 112 -11.13 2.97 16.46
C VAL A 112 -11.25 3.77 15.16
N LYS A 113 -10.15 4.27 14.60
CA LYS A 113 -10.17 5.13 13.41
C LYS A 113 -10.01 4.37 12.09
N GLY A 114 -9.81 3.06 12.12
CA GLY A 114 -9.68 2.20 10.94
C GLY A 114 -10.71 2.48 9.84
N PRO A 115 -12.02 2.55 10.14
CA PRO A 115 -13.03 2.83 9.13
C PRO A 115 -12.84 4.19 8.44
N LYS A 116 -12.35 5.20 9.16
CA LYS A 116 -12.01 6.51 8.58
C LYS A 116 -10.76 6.43 7.70
N TYR A 117 -9.74 5.66 8.09
CA TYR A 117 -8.56 5.43 7.26
C TYR A 117 -8.91 4.71 5.96
N LYS A 118 -9.73 3.65 6.02
CA LYS A 118 -10.26 2.96 4.85
C LYS A 118 -10.99 3.94 3.92
N ARG A 119 -11.88 4.77 4.49
CA ARG A 119 -12.66 5.75 3.71
C ARG A 119 -11.74 6.76 3.02
N ILE A 120 -10.76 7.32 3.72
CA ILE A 120 -9.77 8.25 3.15
C ILE A 120 -9.04 7.59 1.97
N LEU A 121 -8.52 6.36 2.15
CA LEU A 121 -7.80 5.67 1.09
C LEU A 121 -8.69 5.37 -0.11
N LYS A 122 -9.89 4.83 0.14
CA LYS A 122 -10.83 4.45 -0.92
C LYS A 122 -11.23 5.67 -1.75
N GLU A 123 -11.71 6.72 -1.11
CA GLU A 123 -12.20 7.92 -1.81
C GLU A 123 -11.08 8.78 -2.39
N SER A 124 -9.87 8.73 -1.82
CA SER A 124 -8.73 9.46 -2.38
C SER A 124 -8.08 8.75 -3.56
N TYR A 125 -8.10 7.40 -3.62
CA TYR A 125 -7.25 6.65 -4.55
C TYR A 125 -7.90 5.47 -5.29
N PHE A 126 -8.91 4.79 -4.72
CA PHE A 126 -9.34 3.46 -5.21
C PHE A 126 -10.81 3.35 -5.65
N ASP A 127 -11.63 4.41 -5.53
CA ASP A 127 -13.06 4.35 -5.87
C ASP A 127 -13.37 4.53 -7.37
N GLY A 128 -12.36 4.76 -8.19
CA GLY A 128 -12.48 4.99 -9.64
C GLY A 128 -12.96 6.39 -10.02
N ASN A 129 -13.22 7.27 -9.06
CA ASN A 129 -13.62 8.66 -9.29
C ASN A 129 -12.51 9.60 -8.82
N LYS A 130 -12.20 10.61 -9.63
CA LYS A 130 -11.29 11.67 -9.18
C LYS A 130 -12.05 12.64 -8.28
N ARG A 131 -11.96 12.43 -6.97
CA ARG A 131 -12.54 13.34 -5.96
C ARG A 131 -11.54 14.40 -5.54
N ILE A 132 -12.04 15.59 -5.24
CA ILE A 132 -11.26 16.65 -4.61
C ILE A 132 -11.21 16.37 -3.11
N ASP A 133 -10.05 16.58 -2.48
CA ASP A 133 -9.87 16.39 -1.04
C ASP A 133 -10.95 17.08 -0.20
N SER A 134 -11.39 18.27 -0.63
CA SER A 134 -12.44 19.04 0.04
C SER A 134 -13.77 18.33 0.13
N ASP A 135 -14.14 17.63 -0.93
CA ASP A 135 -15.40 16.90 -0.98
C ASP A 135 -15.31 15.71 -0.01
N ILE A 136 -14.16 15.03 0.01
CA ILE A 136 -13.92 13.88 0.89
C ILE A 136 -14.03 14.29 2.37
N TYR A 137 -13.29 15.31 2.82
CA TYR A 137 -13.34 15.67 4.25
C TYR A 137 -14.67 16.31 4.66
N THR A 138 -15.37 16.98 3.74
CA THR A 138 -16.72 17.52 3.95
C THR A 138 -17.73 16.38 4.11
N ASP A 139 -17.72 15.39 3.21
CA ASP A 139 -18.59 14.21 3.25
C ASP A 139 -18.30 13.29 4.45
N MET A 140 -17.09 13.36 4.99
CA MET A 140 -16.70 12.68 6.22
C MET A 140 -17.07 13.45 7.50
N GLY A 141 -17.47 14.72 7.38
CA GLY A 141 -17.75 15.60 8.51
C GLY A 141 -16.53 15.85 9.39
N ILE A 142 -15.33 15.97 8.80
CA ILE A 142 -14.08 16.24 9.53
C ILE A 142 -13.39 17.50 9.01
N ALA A 143 -12.60 18.15 9.87
CA ALA A 143 -11.81 19.29 9.47
C ALA A 143 -10.70 18.89 8.48
N SER A 144 -10.34 19.80 7.57
CA SER A 144 -9.23 19.61 6.62
C SER A 144 -7.92 19.25 7.32
N SER A 145 -7.62 19.90 8.45
CA SER A 145 -6.44 19.58 9.27
C SER A 145 -6.44 18.14 9.77
N THR A 146 -7.59 17.63 10.22
CA THR A 146 -7.73 16.23 10.65
C THR A 146 -7.53 15.27 9.48
N PHE A 147 -8.08 15.60 8.31
CA PHE A 147 -7.90 14.81 7.11
C PHE A 147 -6.42 14.70 6.69
N TYR A 148 -5.72 15.84 6.60
CA TYR A 148 -4.31 15.87 6.24
C TYR A 148 -3.38 15.26 7.30
N GLU A 149 -3.80 15.20 8.56
CA GLU A 149 -3.10 14.41 9.59
C GLU A 149 -3.36 12.90 9.46
N MET A 150 -4.57 12.49 9.07
CA MET A 150 -4.96 11.08 8.99
C MET A 150 -4.50 10.39 7.72
N ARG A 151 -4.53 11.07 6.56
CA ARG A 151 -4.11 10.52 5.27
C ARG A 151 -2.72 9.88 5.28
N PRO A 152 -1.65 10.56 5.74
CA PRO A 152 -0.32 9.95 5.74
C PRO A 152 -0.19 8.77 6.73
N ILE A 153 -1.03 8.70 7.77
CA ILE A 153 -1.11 7.51 8.64
C ILE A 153 -1.78 6.36 7.88
N ALA A 154 -2.86 6.64 7.17
CA ALA A 154 -3.58 5.66 6.37
C ALA A 154 -2.71 5.05 5.26
N ILE A 155 -1.92 5.87 4.55
CA ILE A 155 -1.01 5.40 3.49
C ILE A 155 0.07 4.49 4.07
N ARG A 156 0.68 4.84 5.21
CA ARG A 156 1.66 3.96 5.88
C ARG A 156 1.04 2.64 6.29
N LEU A 157 -0.15 2.67 6.86
CA LEU A 157 -0.89 1.49 7.28
C LEU A 157 -1.24 0.59 6.07
N LEU A 158 -1.68 1.18 4.96
CA LEU A 158 -1.92 0.46 3.72
C LEU A 158 -0.65 -0.23 3.22
N GLY A 159 0.44 0.53 3.09
CA GLY A 159 1.71 0.03 2.57
C GLY A 159 2.25 -1.14 3.39
N ILE A 160 2.23 -1.03 4.72
CA ILE A 160 2.74 -2.10 5.59
C ILE A 160 1.83 -3.33 5.62
N LEU A 161 0.51 -3.16 5.50
CA LEU A 161 -0.42 -4.30 5.38
C LEU A 161 -0.25 -5.01 4.03
N MET A 162 -0.07 -4.27 2.93
CA MET A 162 0.27 -4.84 1.62
C MET A 162 1.57 -5.65 1.68
N TRP A 163 2.61 -5.10 2.33
CA TRP A 163 3.87 -5.82 2.55
C TRP A 163 3.67 -7.13 3.31
N LYS A 164 2.97 -7.10 4.45
CA LYS A 164 2.68 -8.29 5.25
C LYS A 164 1.90 -9.34 4.47
N TYR A 165 0.90 -8.92 3.69
CA TYR A 165 0.13 -9.81 2.82
C TYR A 165 1.01 -10.48 1.76
N VAL A 166 1.81 -9.70 1.03
CA VAL A 166 2.70 -10.18 -0.03
C VAL A 166 3.75 -11.14 0.54
N LYS A 167 4.39 -10.76 1.65
CA LYS A 167 5.35 -11.59 2.39
C LYS A 167 4.75 -12.91 2.86
N ARG A 168 3.55 -12.88 3.44
CA ARG A 168 2.82 -14.10 3.84
C ARG A 168 2.54 -15.01 2.65
N ARG A 169 1.99 -14.47 1.55
CA ARG A 169 1.72 -15.25 0.32
C ARG A 169 2.98 -15.87 -0.26
N GLN A 170 4.11 -15.17 -0.19
CA GLN A 170 5.40 -15.67 -0.63
C GLN A 170 5.83 -16.92 0.15
N TYR A 171 5.75 -16.87 1.48
CA TYR A 171 6.05 -18.04 2.31
C TYR A 171 5.07 -19.20 2.12
N GLU A 172 3.77 -18.90 1.98
CA GLU A 172 2.76 -19.92 1.72
C GLU A 172 3.00 -20.66 0.40
N ASP A 173 3.35 -19.93 -0.66
CA ASP A 173 3.62 -20.52 -1.98
C ASP A 173 4.94 -21.33 -1.98
N MET A 174 5.97 -20.89 -1.24
CA MET A 174 7.19 -21.68 -1.01
C MET A 174 6.92 -22.98 -0.24
N ALA A 175 6.14 -22.89 0.85
CA ALA A 175 5.82 -24.05 1.69
C ALA A 175 5.00 -25.10 0.93
N ARG A 176 4.24 -24.68 -0.09
CA ARG A 176 3.49 -25.57 -0.98
C ARG A 176 4.31 -26.08 -2.17
N GLY A 177 5.55 -25.64 -2.33
CA GLY A 177 6.39 -26.00 -3.48
C GLY A 177 5.93 -25.41 -4.81
N ILE A 178 5.07 -24.37 -4.79
CA ILE A 178 4.63 -23.66 -6.00
C ILE A 178 5.80 -22.85 -6.58
N ILE A 179 6.64 -22.30 -5.70
CA ILE A 179 7.85 -21.56 -6.06
C ILE A 179 9.04 -22.09 -5.25
N PRO A 180 10.28 -21.98 -5.78
CA PRO A 180 11.47 -22.35 -5.04
C PRO A 180 11.65 -21.48 -3.79
N PHE A 181 12.29 -22.05 -2.77
CA PHE A 181 12.69 -21.29 -1.60
C PHE A 181 13.69 -20.20 -2.01
N LYS A 182 13.40 -18.95 -1.62
CA LYS A 182 14.28 -17.80 -1.76
C LYS A 182 14.10 -16.88 -0.56
N GLU A 183 15.17 -16.19 -0.18
CA GLU A 183 15.07 -15.20 0.89
C GLU A 183 14.17 -14.03 0.46
N ILE A 184 13.34 -13.56 1.39
CA ILE A 184 12.60 -12.31 1.19
C ILE A 184 13.60 -11.16 1.23
N PRO A 185 13.62 -10.27 0.22
CA PRO A 185 14.48 -9.11 0.22
C PRO A 185 14.34 -8.33 1.54
N GLN A 186 15.48 -8.01 2.15
CA GLN A 186 15.51 -7.16 3.33
C GLN A 186 15.60 -5.69 2.89
N ASN A 187 15.11 -4.80 3.75
CA ASN A 187 15.29 -3.38 3.56
C ASN A 187 16.71 -2.99 3.99
N ASP A 188 17.36 -2.12 3.21
CA ASP A 188 18.73 -1.66 3.47
C ASP A 188 18.81 -0.55 4.54
N GLU A 189 17.68 -0.13 5.13
CA GLU A 189 17.69 0.89 6.20
C GLU A 189 18.11 0.31 7.55
N ASP A 190 19.02 1.03 8.20
CA ASP A 190 19.38 0.77 9.59
C ASP A 190 18.31 1.36 10.54
N ILE A 191 17.27 0.57 10.82
CA ILE A 191 16.17 0.95 11.72
C ILE A 191 16.63 1.26 13.16
N SER A 192 17.81 0.77 13.57
CA SER A 192 18.34 1.02 14.92
C SER A 192 18.75 2.49 15.13
N LYS A 193 18.97 3.23 14.03
CA LYS A 193 19.29 4.66 14.05
C LYS A 193 18.06 5.57 14.09
N LEU A 194 16.85 5.01 14.04
CA LEU A 194 15.62 5.82 14.05
C LEU A 194 15.35 6.38 15.45
N PRO A 195 14.85 7.62 15.56
CA PRO A 195 14.50 8.20 16.85
C PRO A 195 13.36 7.42 17.52
N PRO A 196 13.29 7.41 18.85
CA PRO A 196 12.18 6.79 19.59
C PRO A 196 10.80 7.30 19.15
N LEU A 197 9.80 6.43 19.27
CA LEU A 197 8.40 6.77 19.04
C LEU A 197 7.78 7.31 20.34
N GLU A 198 8.20 8.49 20.76
CA GLU A 198 7.65 9.21 21.93
C GLU A 198 6.54 10.21 21.56
#